data_AF-A0A1G1X2S1-F1
#
_entry.id   AF-A0A1G1X2S1-F1
#
_cell.length_a   1.000
_cell.length_b   1.000
_cell.length_c   1.000
_cell.angle_alpha   90.00
_cell.angle_beta   90.00
_cell.angle_gamma   90.00
#
_symmetry.space_group_name_H-M   'P 1'
#
loop_
_entity.id
_entity.type
_entity.pdbx_description
1 polymer ?
#
loop_
_entity_poly.entity_id
_entity_poly.type
_entity_poly.pdbx_seq_one_letter_code
_entity_poly.pdbx_strand_id
1 'polypeptide(L)'
;MFSLFKKKSKEEPTTDNESMRWDASATQALQQAVAQAPVPGVMKQQVKRQLQQAAEEYARNAGKTSVSPEDLMNGLMSRLPENMRKKVEEAAKKGPEGLKDLEKEIK
;
A
#
# COMPACT_ATOMS: atom_id res chain seq x y z
N MET A 1 10.34 33.30 41.26
CA MET A 1 9.13 33.55 40.48
C MET A 1 9.18 32.67 39.23
N PHE A 2 8.03 32.14 38.83
CA PHE A 2 7.82 30.93 38.04
C PHE A 2 8.41 30.95 36.61
N SER A 3 9.15 29.90 36.25
CA SER A 3 9.42 29.53 34.87
C SER A 3 8.17 28.89 34.27
N LEU A 4 7.40 29.67 33.50
CA LEU A 4 6.23 29.18 32.78
C LEU A 4 6.67 28.51 31.46
N PHE A 5 6.79 27.19 31.56
CA PHE A 5 6.84 26.23 30.46
C PHE A 5 5.70 26.50 29.47
N LYS A 6 6.00 27.13 28.33
CA LYS A 6 5.05 27.27 27.21
C LYS A 6 5.45 26.29 26.11
N LYS A 7 5.19 25.00 26.36
CA LYS A 7 5.19 23.95 25.34
C LYS A 7 3.99 24.20 24.43
N LYS A 8 4.17 25.08 23.44
CA LYS A 8 3.14 25.39 22.44
C LYS A 8 3.21 24.32 21.35
N SER A 9 2.07 23.69 21.18
CA SER A 9 1.69 22.67 20.22
C SER A 9 2.25 22.87 18.82
N LYS A 10 2.85 21.80 18.29
CA LYS A 10 2.43 21.07 17.09
C LYS A 10 2.07 21.95 15.89
N GLU A 11 3.07 22.25 15.07
CA GLU A 11 2.92 22.58 13.66
C GLU A 11 4.29 22.34 12.99
N GLU A 12 4.49 21.12 12.52
CA GLU A 12 5.54 20.83 11.52
C GLU A 12 4.83 20.72 10.17
N PRO A 13 4.97 21.69 9.26
CA PRO A 13 4.84 21.44 7.84
C PRO A 13 6.24 21.13 7.33
N THR A 14 6.72 19.91 7.56
CA THR A 14 7.91 19.44 6.85
C THR A 14 7.48 19.00 5.45
N THR A 15 7.61 19.94 4.51
CA THR A 15 7.84 19.61 3.11
C THR A 15 9.17 18.88 3.00
N ASP A 16 9.13 17.58 3.27
CA ASP A 16 10.22 16.69 2.95
C ASP A 16 9.77 15.76 1.83
N ASN A 17 10.72 15.34 1.00
CA ASN A 17 10.59 14.18 0.13
C ASN A 17 10.46 12.87 0.95
N GLU A 18 9.65 12.90 2.01
CA GLU A 18 9.38 11.84 2.95
C GLU A 18 8.30 10.93 2.37
N SER A 19 8.53 9.62 2.50
CA SER A 19 7.48 8.61 2.35
C SER A 19 6.20 9.07 3.05
N MET A 20 5.06 9.01 2.35
CA MET A 20 3.77 9.47 2.90
C MET A 20 3.46 8.78 4.23
N ARG A 21 2.56 9.34 5.04
CA ARG A 21 2.15 8.66 6.28
C ARG A 21 1.37 7.40 5.93
N TRP A 22 1.74 6.26 6.50
CA TRP A 22 1.03 5.00 6.27
C TRP A 22 0.09 4.70 7.43
N ASP A 23 -1.15 4.32 7.10
CA ASP A 23 -2.05 3.80 8.12
C ASP A 23 -1.54 2.46 8.65
N ALA A 24 -1.85 2.16 9.91
CA ALA A 24 -1.44 0.90 10.54
C ALA A 24 -1.99 -0.32 9.78
N SER A 25 -3.24 -0.24 9.33
CA SER A 25 -3.89 -1.26 8.50
C SER A 25 -3.24 -1.38 7.11
N ALA A 26 -2.84 -0.27 6.50
CA ALA A 26 -2.16 -0.28 5.20
C ALA A 26 -0.78 -0.94 5.30
N THR A 27 -0.06 -0.65 6.39
CA THR A 27 1.23 -1.26 6.70
C THR A 27 1.10 -2.77 6.92
N GLN A 28 0.08 -3.21 7.65
CA GLN A 28 -0.21 -4.64 7.86
C GLN A 28 -0.57 -5.33 6.54
N ALA A 29 -1.43 -4.72 5.72
CA ALA A 29 -1.80 -5.25 4.42
C ALA A 29 -0.59 -5.39 3.48
N LEU A 30 0.31 -4.39 3.45
CA LEU A 30 1.57 -4.45 2.70
C LEU A 30 2.43 -5.63 3.16
N GLN A 31 2.59 -5.82 4.47
CA GLN A 31 3.38 -6.93 5.01
C GLN A 31 2.77 -8.28 4.65
N GLN A 32 1.44 -8.43 4.77
CA GLN A 32 0.73 -9.65 4.39
C GLN A 32 0.84 -9.94 2.89
N ALA A 33 0.74 -8.92 2.04
CA ALA A 33 0.90 -9.06 0.60
C ALA A 33 2.33 -9.52 0.23
N VAL A 34 3.36 -8.89 0.82
CA VAL A 34 4.76 -9.28 0.59
C VAL A 34 5.07 -10.67 1.16
N ALA A 35 4.44 -11.04 2.27
CA ALA A 35 4.61 -12.36 2.87
C ALA A 35 4.05 -13.47 1.97
N GLN A 36 2.86 -13.25 1.40
CA GLN A 36 2.14 -14.18 0.53
C GLN A 36 2.63 -14.18 -0.92
N ALA A 37 3.35 -13.13 -1.35
CA ALA A 37 3.90 -13.04 -2.69
C ALA A 37 4.82 -14.25 -2.99
N PRO A 38 4.62 -14.96 -4.12
CA PRO A 38 5.42 -16.12 -4.52
C PRO A 38 6.78 -15.69 -5.09
N VAL A 39 7.53 -14.86 -4.35
CA VAL A 39 8.84 -14.35 -4.73
C VAL A 39 9.91 -14.76 -3.71
N PRO A 40 11.16 -14.99 -4.16
CA PRO A 40 12.27 -15.28 -3.25
C PRO A 40 12.46 -14.19 -2.20
N GLY A 41 12.92 -14.56 -1.00
CA GLY A 41 13.10 -13.62 0.13
C GLY A 41 13.96 -12.40 -0.22
N VAL A 42 14.98 -12.59 -1.05
CA VAL A 42 15.84 -11.50 -1.56
C VAL A 42 15.08 -10.48 -2.42
N MET A 43 14.01 -10.91 -3.12
CA MET A 43 13.16 -10.04 -3.94
C MET A 43 11.99 -9.45 -3.16
N LYS A 44 11.62 -10.00 -1.99
CA LYS A 44 10.51 -9.49 -1.16
C LYS A 44 10.70 -8.01 -0.78
N GLN A 45 11.94 -7.58 -0.52
CA GLN A 45 12.23 -6.17 -0.26
C GLN A 45 11.96 -5.28 -1.48
N GLN A 46 12.30 -5.76 -2.67
CA GLN A 46 12.02 -5.03 -3.92
C GLN A 46 10.53 -4.95 -4.19
N VAL A 47 9.80 -6.06 -4.02
CA VAL A 47 8.33 -6.10 -4.14
C VAL A 47 7.70 -5.15 -3.12
N LYS A 48 8.14 -5.17 -1.86
CA LYS A 48 7.67 -4.22 -0.84
C LYS A 48 7.83 -2.78 -1.30
N ARG A 49 9.01 -2.40 -1.82
CA ARG A 49 9.27 -1.04 -2.31
C ARG A 49 8.37 -0.67 -3.48
N GLN A 50 8.16 -1.58 -4.43
CA GLN A 50 7.28 -1.34 -5.57
C GLN A 50 5.82 -1.14 -5.15
N LEU A 51 5.32 -1.99 -4.25
CA LEU A 51 3.97 -1.85 -3.68
C LEU A 51 3.83 -0.54 -2.91
N GLN A 52 4.85 -0.18 -2.12
CA GLN A 52 4.87 1.07 -1.37
C GLN A 52 4.80 2.28 -2.31
N GLN A 53 5.64 2.30 -3.35
CA GLN A 53 5.66 3.37 -4.36
C GLN A 53 4.32 3.48 -5.10
N ALA A 54 3.73 2.35 -5.51
CA ALA A 54 2.46 2.33 -6.22
C ALA A 54 1.30 2.88 -5.35
N ALA A 55 1.29 2.52 -4.06
CA ALA A 55 0.31 3.00 -3.10
C ALA A 55 0.44 4.50 -2.83
N GLU A 56 1.68 4.96 -2.59
CA GLU A 56 1.96 6.39 -2.36
C GLU A 56 1.64 7.22 -3.60
N GLU A 57 1.98 6.75 -4.80
CA GLU A 57 1.64 7.43 -6.05
C GLU A 57 0.12 7.55 -6.23
N TYR A 58 -0.63 6.47 -5.97
CA TYR A 58 -2.09 6.50 -6.03
C TYR A 58 -2.67 7.50 -5.00
N ALA A 59 -2.20 7.45 -3.76
CA ALA A 59 -2.64 8.35 -2.70
C ALA A 59 -2.33 9.82 -3.04
N ARG A 60 -1.14 10.13 -3.58
CA ARG A 60 -0.79 11.48 -4.06
C ARG A 60 -1.69 11.94 -5.19
N ASN A 61 -1.94 11.07 -6.17
CA ASN A 61 -2.82 11.37 -7.30
C ASN A 61 -4.26 11.61 -6.85
N ALA A 62 -4.69 10.96 -5.76
CA ALA A 62 -5.98 11.19 -5.11
C ALA A 62 -5.99 12.42 -4.17
N GLY A 63 -4.88 13.16 -4.05
CA GLY A 63 -4.76 14.33 -3.18
C GLY A 63 -4.72 14.00 -1.68
N LYS A 64 -4.43 12.75 -1.31
CA LYS A 64 -4.31 12.32 0.07
C LYS A 64 -2.92 12.63 0.62
N THR A 65 -2.81 12.72 1.94
CA THR A 65 -1.54 12.89 2.66
C THR A 65 -1.12 11.62 3.42
N SER A 66 -2.00 10.63 3.48
CA SER A 66 -1.75 9.30 4.03
C SER A 66 -2.16 8.19 3.05
N VAL A 67 -1.53 7.03 3.18
CA VAL A 67 -1.82 5.81 2.42
C VAL A 67 -2.73 4.92 3.25
N SER A 68 -3.94 4.68 2.73
CA SER A 68 -4.88 3.71 3.29
C SER A 68 -4.72 2.33 2.65
N PRO A 69 -5.33 1.26 3.22
CA PRO A 69 -5.34 -0.07 2.60
C PRO A 69 -5.94 -0.07 1.19
N GLU A 70 -6.95 0.75 0.97
CA GLU A 70 -7.61 0.88 -0.33
C GLU A 70 -6.65 1.52 -1.35
N ASP A 71 -5.86 2.51 -0.94
CA ASP A 71 -4.87 3.14 -1.82
C ASP A 71 -3.75 2.17 -2.19
N LEU A 72 -3.35 1.31 -1.25
CA LEU A 72 -2.42 0.20 -1.54
C LEU A 72 -3.00 -0.74 -2.59
N MET A 73 -4.25 -1.17 -2.41
CA MET A 73 -4.89 -2.09 -3.34
C MET A 73 -5.07 -1.46 -4.73
N ASN A 74 -5.54 -0.21 -4.78
CA ASN A 74 -5.72 0.52 -6.05
C ASN A 74 -4.39 0.81 -6.74
N GLY A 75 -3.36 1.19 -5.97
CA GLY A 75 -1.99 1.35 -6.46
C GLY A 75 -1.45 0.07 -7.07
N LEU A 76 -1.60 -1.07 -6.38
CA LEU A 76 -1.25 -2.38 -6.93
C LEU A 76 -2.01 -2.66 -8.23
N MET A 77 -3.33 -2.49 -8.24
CA MET A 77 -4.16 -2.74 -9.43
C MET A 77 -3.71 -1.86 -10.61
N SER A 78 -3.36 -0.60 -10.38
CA SER A 78 -2.87 0.29 -11.44
C SER A 78 -1.58 -0.18 -12.11
N ARG A 79 -0.72 -0.89 -11.37
CA ARG A 79 0.57 -1.41 -11.85
C ARG A 79 0.44 -2.79 -12.50
N LEU A 80 -0.65 -3.51 -12.22
CA LEU A 80 -0.92 -4.78 -12.89
C LEU A 80 -1.19 -4.52 -14.39
N PRO A 81 -0.76 -5.41 -15.28
CA PRO A 81 -1.16 -5.34 -16.68
C PRO A 81 -2.67 -5.60 -16.80
N GLU A 82 -3.30 -5.02 -17.83
CA GLU A 82 -4.77 -4.97 -17.95
C GLU A 82 -5.42 -6.36 -17.93
N ASN A 83 -4.76 -7.36 -18.51
CA ASN A 83 -5.18 -8.76 -18.48
C ASN A 83 -5.24 -9.32 -17.03
N MET A 84 -4.27 -8.98 -16.20
CA MET A 84 -4.21 -9.41 -14.80
C MET A 84 -5.20 -8.65 -13.94
N ARG A 85 -5.41 -7.34 -14.18
CA ARG A 85 -6.46 -6.57 -13.49
C ARG A 85 -7.83 -7.18 -13.70
N LYS A 86 -8.19 -7.45 -14.96
CA LYS A 86 -9.48 -8.08 -15.31
C LYS A 86 -9.65 -9.42 -14.58
N LYS A 87 -8.61 -10.26 -14.57
CA LYS A 87 -8.62 -11.52 -13.83
C LYS A 87 -8.79 -11.32 -12.32
N VAL A 88 -8.11 -10.35 -11.71
CA VAL A 88 -8.25 -10.00 -10.29
C VAL A 88 -9.67 -9.50 -9.99
N GLU A 89 -10.23 -8.64 -10.82
CA GLU A 89 -11.61 -8.14 -10.65
C GLU A 89 -12.65 -9.25 -10.82
N GLU A 90 -12.49 -10.12 -11.82
CA GLU A 90 -13.35 -11.28 -12.03
C GLU A 90 -13.24 -12.28 -10.87
N ALA A 91 -12.02 -12.54 -10.40
CA ALA A 91 -11.76 -13.37 -9.23
C ALA A 91 -12.39 -12.77 -7.96
N ALA A 92 -12.24 -11.47 -7.73
CA ALA A 92 -12.84 -10.76 -6.61
C ALA A 92 -14.37 -10.78 -6.66
N LYS A 93 -14.98 -10.66 -7.85
CA LYS A 93 -16.44 -10.81 -8.06
C LYS A 93 -16.94 -12.21 -7.70
N LYS A 94 -16.13 -13.24 -7.97
CA LYS A 94 -16.42 -14.64 -7.60
C LYS A 94 -16.14 -14.94 -6.11
N GLY A 95 -15.65 -13.95 -5.35
CA GLY A 95 -15.34 -14.11 -3.93
C GLY A 95 -14.09 -14.94 -3.66
N PRO A 96 -13.98 -15.61 -2.49
CA PRO A 96 -12.75 -16.28 -2.07
C PRO A 96 -12.34 -17.46 -2.97
N GLU A 97 -13.29 -18.11 -3.65
CA GLU A 97 -12.98 -19.19 -4.60
C GLU A 97 -12.31 -18.64 -5.86
N GLY A 98 -12.81 -17.52 -6.40
CA GLY A 98 -12.19 -16.88 -7.56
C GLY A 98 -10.76 -16.42 -7.31
N LEU A 99 -10.48 -15.89 -6.11
CA LEU A 99 -9.12 -15.51 -5.71
C LEU A 99 -8.18 -16.71 -5.59
N LYS A 100 -8.68 -17.87 -5.11
CA LYS A 100 -7.90 -19.11 -5.05
C LYS A 100 -7.59 -19.65 -6.44
N ASP A 101 -8.54 -19.59 -7.37
CA ASP A 101 -8.31 -20.06 -8.73
C ASP A 101 -7.31 -19.16 -9.47
N LEU A 102 -7.39 -17.84 -9.23
CA LEU A 102 -6.38 -16.91 -9.70
C LEU A 102 -4.98 -17.23 -9.15
N GLU A 103 -4.87 -17.58 -7.86
CA GLU A 103 -3.59 -17.98 -7.28
C GLU A 103 -3.01 -19.23 -7.97
N LYS A 104 -3.86 -20.21 -8.33
CA LYS A 104 -3.44 -21.42 -9.06
C LYS A 104 -2.99 -21.12 -10.49
N GLU A 105 -3.61 -20.15 -11.17
CA GLU A 105 -3.21 -19.76 -12.53
C GLU A 105 -1.88 -18.99 -12.59
N ILE A 106 -1.49 -18.35 -11.49
CA ILE A 106 -0.26 -17.53 -11.42
C ILE A 106 0.95 -18.35 -10.93
N LYS A 107 0.72 -19.47 -10.22
CA LYS A 107 1.77 -20.42 -9.82
C LYS A 107 2.18 -21.34 -10.95
#